data_AF-A0A8J5CNK4-F1
#
_entry.id   AF-A0A8J5CNK4-F1
#
_cell.length_a   1.000
_cell.length_b   1.000
_cell.length_c   1.000
_cell.angle_alpha   90.00
_cell.angle_beta   90.00
_cell.angle_gamma   90.00
#
_symmetry.space_group_name_H-M   'P 1'
#
loop_
_entity.id
_entity.type
_entity.pdbx_description
1 polymer ?
#
loop_
_entity_poly.entity_id
_entity_poly.type
_entity_poly.pdbx_seq_one_letter_code
_entity_poly.pdbx_strand_id
1 'polypeptide(L)'
;MLLLPRITRQVRLNWPSRLFHISATSSAKKPTKAGKAPSGKGKKGKNAEKKLLLGRPSNNLKGGIVGLANVGKSSIFQAISKSHLGNPANYPFATIDPEEARVIVPSDRFDSLCEVYKPENSVPATLTLFDIAGLVKGASKGEGLGNAFLANIRAVDGLFQVVRAFDDPDITHIEGSIDPTRDLQIVTHELLEKDVEFVLRALETAERAVKAAGSQKNSMVLTERKFEQAVCEKLLQHLETGKKVYHGDWTNEEVRFINTLTLLTAKPTAYIANVSFEDYKDFVAGGGKLDDNRYLSSIREWIEENSPGDILVPVCVEYEVRLFESSEAGEELDTASTVPSAIGPAISALRKALNLISFFTGSPREVREWTIRRGSTAPEAAGVIHGDLEKTFIVAQVTKFDDVISHKGDEASLKSGGKIANKGKDYEMEDADCVIFKAANGKK
;
A
#
# COMPACT_ATOMS: atom_id res chain seq x y z
N MET A 1 -57.28 13.78 10.36
CA MET A 1 -56.63 12.48 10.10
C MET A 1 -55.19 12.78 9.66
N LEU A 2 -54.25 12.54 10.58
CA LEU A 2 -52.79 12.47 10.47
C LEU A 2 -51.98 13.69 9.98
N LEU A 3 -51.35 14.35 10.98
CA LEU A 3 -50.11 15.13 10.89
C LEU A 3 -48.91 14.21 10.59
N LEU A 4 -47.88 14.75 9.92
CA LEU A 4 -46.45 14.48 10.16
C LEU A 4 -45.60 15.63 9.55
N PRO A 5 -44.71 16.32 10.30
CA PRO A 5 -43.86 17.39 9.78
C PRO A 5 -42.49 16.87 9.30
N ARG A 6 -42.09 17.27 8.09
CA ARG A 6 -40.72 17.10 7.55
C ARG A 6 -39.75 18.03 8.25
N ILE A 7 -38.92 17.49 9.14
CA ILE A 7 -37.68 18.15 9.60
C ILE A 7 -36.61 17.86 8.55
N THR A 8 -36.23 18.86 7.76
CA THR A 8 -35.00 18.85 6.95
C THR A 8 -34.10 19.95 7.47
N ARG A 9 -33.18 19.61 8.37
CA ARG A 9 -32.04 20.47 8.71
C ARG A 9 -30.96 20.22 7.66
N GLN A 10 -30.95 21.09 6.65
CA GLN A 10 -29.88 21.16 5.67
C GLN A 10 -28.72 21.93 6.31
N VAL A 11 -27.71 21.23 6.83
CA VAL A 11 -26.46 21.85 7.29
C VAL A 11 -25.66 22.21 6.04
N ARG A 12 -25.74 23.47 5.61
CA ARG A 12 -24.80 24.04 4.64
C ARG A 12 -23.48 24.30 5.37
N LEU A 13 -22.46 23.48 5.09
CA LEU A 13 -21.07 23.78 5.44
C LEU A 13 -20.57 24.86 4.48
N ASN A 14 -20.49 26.11 4.96
CA ASN A 14 -19.87 27.22 4.25
C ASN A 14 -18.34 27.11 4.43
N TRP A 15 -17.60 26.76 3.39
CA TRP A 15 -16.14 26.93 3.33
C TRP A 15 -15.77 28.40 3.09
N PRO A 16 -15.02 29.06 3.98
CA PRO A 16 -14.53 30.41 3.70
C PRO A 16 -13.33 30.36 2.75
N SER A 17 -13.51 30.90 1.56
CA SER A 17 -12.45 31.22 0.61
C SER A 17 -11.66 32.43 1.10
N ARG A 18 -10.52 32.24 1.78
CA ARG A 18 -9.53 33.32 1.99
C ARG A 18 -8.09 32.80 2.00
N LEU A 19 -7.39 33.17 0.92
CA LEU A 19 -5.99 33.60 0.82
C LEU A 19 -5.16 33.53 2.12
N PHE A 20 -4.09 32.74 2.10
CA PHE A 20 -2.98 32.88 3.02
C PHE A 20 -1.70 33.23 2.24
N HIS A 21 -1.27 34.48 2.37
CA HIS A 21 0.13 34.86 2.26
C HIS A 21 0.82 34.47 3.58
N ILE A 22 1.90 33.69 3.51
CA ILE A 22 2.80 33.50 4.64
C ILE A 22 4.20 33.92 4.19
N SER A 23 4.68 35.02 4.78
CA SER A 23 6.04 35.52 4.64
C SER A 23 7.01 34.62 5.40
N ALA A 24 8.05 34.15 4.71
CA ALA A 24 9.16 33.45 5.32
C ALA A 24 10.05 34.42 6.12
N THR A 25 10.29 34.12 7.40
CA THR A 25 11.43 34.69 8.15
C THR A 25 12.32 33.57 8.65
N SER A 26 13.49 33.50 8.01
CA SER A 26 14.66 32.69 8.36
C SER A 26 15.24 33.12 9.72
N SER A 27 15.60 32.13 10.55
CA SER A 27 16.48 32.33 11.71
C SER A 27 17.35 31.09 11.91
N ALA A 28 18.61 31.22 11.51
CA ALA A 28 19.66 30.23 11.66
C ALA A 28 20.09 30.07 13.13
N LYS A 29 20.25 28.83 13.60
CA LYS A 29 20.96 28.51 14.86
C LYS A 29 22.19 27.64 14.59
N LYS A 30 23.33 28.13 15.08
CA LYS A 30 24.69 27.52 15.05
C LYS A 30 24.79 26.26 15.95
N PRO A 31 25.77 25.37 15.71
CA PRO A 31 25.89 24.09 16.39
C PRO A 31 26.61 24.20 17.74
N THR A 32 26.20 23.42 18.74
CA THR A 32 26.88 23.29 20.03
C THR A 32 27.38 21.86 20.27
N LYS A 33 28.54 21.80 20.94
CA LYS A 33 29.53 20.72 21.05
C LYS A 33 29.05 19.42 21.72
N ALA A 34 29.71 18.33 21.31
CA ALA A 34 29.67 16.99 21.89
C ALA A 34 30.04 16.94 23.38
N GLY A 35 29.24 16.20 24.16
CA GLY A 35 29.47 15.90 25.58
C GLY A 35 29.28 14.40 25.85
N LYS A 36 30.24 13.83 26.60
CA LYS A 36 30.40 12.40 26.92
C LYS A 36 29.19 11.77 27.64
N ALA A 37 28.95 10.49 27.34
CA ALA A 37 27.93 9.63 27.96
C ALA A 37 28.30 9.21 29.40
N PRO A 38 27.33 9.10 30.33
CA PRO A 38 27.48 8.31 31.54
C PRO A 38 26.82 6.93 31.41
N SER A 39 27.58 5.90 31.78
CA SER A 39 27.16 4.52 31.97
C SER A 39 26.15 4.38 33.12
N GLY A 40 24.99 3.74 32.87
CA GLY A 40 23.98 3.52 33.91
C GLY A 40 23.03 2.37 33.60
N LYS A 41 23.30 1.22 34.24
CA LYS A 41 22.41 0.14 34.70
C LYS A 41 21.07 -0.07 33.95
N GLY A 42 20.95 -1.25 33.34
CA GLY A 42 19.76 -1.72 32.63
C GLY A 42 18.47 -1.63 33.45
N LYS A 43 17.54 -0.80 32.97
CA LYS A 43 16.12 -0.96 33.22
C LYS A 43 15.59 -2.00 32.25
N LYS A 44 15.02 -3.09 32.77
CA LYS A 44 14.16 -4.01 32.01
C LYS A 44 13.13 -3.15 31.26
N GLY A 45 13.22 -3.13 29.93
CA GLY A 45 12.28 -2.41 29.09
C GLY A 45 10.88 -2.95 29.35
N LYS A 46 9.94 -2.05 29.67
CA LYS A 46 8.53 -2.33 29.44
C LYS A 46 8.42 -2.68 27.96
N ASN A 47 7.94 -3.86 27.60
CA ASN A 47 7.60 -4.18 26.22
C ASN A 47 6.67 -3.06 25.73
N ALA A 48 7.17 -2.20 24.83
CA ALA A 48 6.32 -1.25 24.15
C ALA A 48 5.29 -2.08 23.37
N GLU A 49 4.01 -1.86 23.64
CA GLU A 49 2.94 -2.58 22.98
C GLU A 49 3.06 -2.35 21.47
N LYS A 50 3.16 -3.43 20.68
CA LYS A 50 3.41 -3.37 19.25
C LYS A 50 2.25 -2.65 18.56
N LYS A 51 2.54 -1.63 17.75
CA LYS A 51 1.52 -0.88 16.99
C LYS A 51 0.89 -1.78 15.94
N LEU A 52 -0.43 -1.94 15.98
CA LEU A 52 -1.19 -2.68 14.97
C LEU A 52 -1.25 -1.90 13.66
N LEU A 53 -1.26 -2.64 12.55
CA LEU A 53 -1.36 -2.07 11.21
C LEU A 53 -2.84 -1.85 10.84
N LEU A 54 -3.13 -0.69 10.23
CA LEU A 54 -4.39 -0.46 9.54
C LEU A 54 -4.51 -1.36 8.31
N GLY A 55 -5.73 -1.81 8.00
CA GLY A 55 -6.04 -2.71 6.90
C GLY A 55 -6.27 -4.15 7.30
N ARG A 56 -6.77 -4.94 6.34
CA ARG A 56 -7.21 -6.33 6.53
C ARG A 56 -6.05 -7.23 7.02
N PRO A 57 -6.25 -8.08 8.05
CA PRO A 57 -5.24 -9.03 8.49
C PRO A 57 -5.18 -10.22 7.52
N SER A 58 -4.45 -10.06 6.42
CA SER A 58 -4.26 -11.10 5.41
C SER A 58 -2.88 -11.01 4.77
N ASN A 59 -2.42 -12.16 4.24
CA ASN A 59 -1.21 -12.25 3.41
C ASN A 59 -1.54 -12.18 1.90
N ASN A 60 -2.82 -12.31 1.54
CA ASN A 60 -3.32 -12.22 0.16
C ASN A 60 -3.94 -10.84 -0.07
N LEU A 61 -3.10 -9.81 0.07
CA LEU A 61 -3.51 -8.42 -0.12
C LEU A 61 -3.52 -8.04 -1.61
N LYS A 62 -4.45 -7.16 -1.97
CA LYS A 62 -4.73 -6.73 -3.33
C LYS A 62 -4.39 -5.25 -3.51
N GLY A 63 -3.78 -4.89 -4.62
CA GLY A 63 -3.62 -3.49 -5.04
C GLY A 63 -4.70 -3.08 -6.04
N GLY A 64 -5.10 -1.82 -6.01
CA GLY A 64 -5.98 -1.23 -7.04
C GLY A 64 -5.32 -0.04 -7.71
N ILE A 65 -5.28 -0.04 -9.04
CA ILE A 65 -4.76 1.08 -9.83
C ILE A 65 -5.84 2.16 -9.89
N VAL A 66 -5.52 3.36 -9.41
CA VAL A 66 -6.46 4.47 -9.30
C VAL A 66 -5.87 5.76 -9.86
N GLY A 67 -6.72 6.72 -10.21
CA GLY A 67 -6.31 7.99 -10.78
C GLY A 67 -7.40 8.57 -11.68
N LEU A 68 -7.21 9.80 -12.14
CA LEU A 68 -8.15 10.44 -13.07
C LEU A 68 -8.21 9.70 -14.41
N ALA A 69 -9.21 10.03 -15.24
CA ALA A 69 -9.25 9.57 -16.63
C ALA A 69 -8.01 10.04 -17.41
N ASN A 70 -7.57 9.26 -18.40
CA ASN A 70 -6.49 9.60 -19.33
C ASN A 70 -5.09 9.88 -18.74
N VAL A 71 -4.78 9.37 -17.54
CA VAL A 71 -3.45 9.49 -16.92
C VAL A 71 -2.50 8.31 -17.22
N GLY A 72 -2.97 7.29 -17.95
CA GLY A 72 -2.19 6.09 -18.30
C GLY A 72 -2.46 4.84 -17.44
N LYS A 73 -3.59 4.76 -16.72
CA LYS A 73 -3.93 3.63 -15.83
C LYS A 73 -4.02 2.27 -16.55
N SER A 74 -4.81 2.19 -17.62
CA SER A 74 -4.98 0.92 -18.34
C SER A 74 -3.70 0.54 -19.09
N SER A 75 -2.95 1.52 -19.60
CA SER A 75 -1.63 1.28 -20.23
C SER A 75 -0.61 0.73 -19.24
N ILE A 76 -0.52 1.30 -18.02
CA ILE A 76 0.38 0.74 -17.01
C ILE A 76 -0.11 -0.63 -16.53
N PHE A 77 -1.43 -0.84 -16.42
CA PHE A 77 -1.98 -2.14 -16.08
C PHE A 77 -1.57 -3.20 -17.11
N GLN A 78 -1.73 -2.91 -18.41
CA GLN A 78 -1.28 -3.76 -19.53
C GLN A 78 0.21 -4.10 -19.44
N ALA A 79 1.06 -3.10 -19.20
CA ALA A 79 2.50 -3.30 -19.09
C ALA A 79 2.86 -4.20 -17.88
N ILE A 80 2.16 -4.05 -16.75
CA ILE A 80 2.39 -4.89 -15.57
C ILE A 80 1.84 -6.31 -15.77
N SER A 81 0.62 -6.43 -16.31
CA SER A 81 -0.06 -7.72 -16.51
C SER A 81 0.49 -8.51 -17.69
N LYS A 82 1.31 -7.89 -18.55
CA LYS A 82 1.78 -8.45 -19.82
C LYS A 82 0.61 -8.95 -20.67
N SER A 83 -0.44 -8.14 -20.77
CA SER A 83 -1.66 -8.50 -21.49
C SER A 83 -2.06 -7.43 -22.50
N HIS A 84 -2.49 -7.84 -23.69
CA HIS A 84 -3.12 -6.96 -24.67
C HIS A 84 -4.55 -6.60 -24.23
N LEU A 85 -4.72 -5.54 -23.46
CA LEU A 85 -6.06 -5.02 -23.21
C LEU A 85 -6.43 -4.04 -24.32
N GLY A 86 -7.64 -4.16 -24.84
CA GLY A 86 -8.15 -3.24 -25.86
C GLY A 86 -8.19 -1.83 -25.28
N ASN A 87 -7.40 -0.92 -25.84
CA ASN A 87 -7.28 0.46 -25.40
C ASN A 87 -8.66 1.19 -25.44
N PRO A 88 -9.32 1.48 -24.32
CA PRO A 88 -10.55 2.27 -24.30
C PRO A 88 -10.21 3.75 -24.18
N ALA A 89 -9.29 4.25 -25.02
CA ALA A 89 -8.76 5.62 -24.95
C ALA A 89 -9.83 6.72 -25.06
N ASN A 90 -11.05 6.40 -25.52
CA ASN A 90 -12.07 7.39 -25.89
C ASN A 90 -13.41 7.27 -25.15
N TYR A 91 -13.56 6.42 -24.13
CA TYR A 91 -14.86 6.24 -23.44
C TYR A 91 -14.74 6.25 -21.90
N PRO A 92 -14.62 7.43 -21.26
CA PRO A 92 -14.47 7.57 -19.80
C PRO A 92 -15.72 7.18 -18.98
N PHE A 93 -16.82 6.75 -19.62
CA PHE A 93 -18.12 6.46 -19.00
C PHE A 93 -18.61 5.01 -19.19
N ALA A 94 -17.77 4.08 -19.63
CA ALA A 94 -18.16 2.68 -19.77
C ALA A 94 -18.04 1.93 -18.41
N THR A 95 -19.10 1.22 -18.01
CA THR A 95 -19.08 0.31 -16.86
C THR A 95 -18.34 -0.96 -17.25
N ILE A 96 -17.05 -1.06 -16.90
CA ILE A 96 -16.25 -2.29 -17.08
C ILE A 96 -15.98 -2.85 -15.68
N ASP A 97 -16.25 -4.14 -15.49
CA ASP A 97 -15.88 -4.85 -14.25
C ASP A 97 -14.35 -4.75 -14.04
N PRO A 98 -13.85 -4.57 -12.80
CA PRO A 98 -12.41 -4.46 -12.56
C PRO A 98 -11.66 -5.69 -13.07
N GLU A 99 -10.68 -5.47 -13.92
CA GLU A 99 -9.83 -6.55 -14.41
C GLU A 99 -8.81 -6.93 -13.35
N GLU A 100 -8.65 -8.23 -13.09
CA GLU A 100 -7.69 -8.78 -12.13
C GLU A 100 -6.46 -9.32 -12.85
N ALA A 101 -5.27 -8.92 -12.42
CA ALA A 101 -4.00 -9.50 -12.84
C ALA A 101 -3.20 -10.01 -11.65
N ARG A 102 -2.63 -11.20 -11.77
CA ARG A 102 -1.63 -11.72 -10.83
C ARG A 102 -0.25 -11.49 -11.40
N VAL A 103 0.53 -10.65 -10.75
CA VAL A 103 1.81 -10.16 -11.26
C VAL A 103 2.95 -10.72 -10.43
N ILE A 104 4.03 -11.14 -11.09
CA ILE A 104 5.22 -11.65 -10.40
C ILE A 104 5.94 -10.48 -9.74
N VAL A 105 6.35 -10.65 -8.49
CA VAL A 105 7.15 -9.67 -7.76
C VAL A 105 8.62 -9.88 -8.13
N PRO A 106 9.31 -8.90 -8.74
CA PRO A 106 10.74 -9.03 -9.04
C PRO A 106 11.56 -9.11 -7.75
N SER A 107 12.51 -10.04 -7.68
CA SER A 107 13.23 -10.35 -6.46
C SER A 107 14.61 -10.94 -6.77
N ASP A 108 15.64 -10.09 -6.78
CA ASP A 108 17.04 -10.53 -6.98
C ASP A 108 17.48 -11.59 -5.95
N ARG A 109 16.88 -11.54 -4.75
CA ARG A 109 17.10 -12.53 -3.68
C ARG A 109 16.55 -13.90 -4.07
N PHE A 110 15.36 -13.95 -4.66
CA PHE A 110 14.79 -15.19 -5.17
C PHE A 110 15.67 -15.78 -6.28
N ASP A 111 16.08 -14.94 -7.23
CA ASP A 111 16.93 -15.36 -8.35
C ASP A 111 18.29 -15.91 -7.85
N SER A 112 18.91 -15.22 -6.89
CA SER A 112 20.14 -15.69 -6.22
C SER A 112 19.98 -17.06 -5.55
N LEU A 113 18.83 -17.30 -4.90
CA LEU A 113 18.56 -18.62 -4.29
C LEU A 113 18.34 -19.70 -5.35
N CYS A 114 17.69 -19.38 -6.46
CA CYS A 114 17.53 -20.28 -7.59
C CYS A 114 18.88 -20.66 -8.21
N GLU A 115 19.82 -19.72 -8.31
CA GLU A 115 21.19 -20.00 -8.77
C GLU A 115 21.96 -20.92 -7.80
N VAL A 116 21.78 -20.72 -6.50
CA VAL A 116 22.42 -21.53 -5.45
C VAL A 116 21.88 -22.96 -5.43
N TYR A 117 20.56 -23.13 -5.36
CA TYR A 117 19.94 -24.45 -5.20
C TYR A 117 19.69 -25.20 -6.50
N LYS A 118 19.64 -24.49 -7.63
CA LYS A 118 19.30 -25.02 -8.97
C LYS A 118 18.07 -25.94 -8.92
N PRO A 119 16.92 -25.42 -8.44
CA PRO A 119 15.77 -26.26 -8.15
C PRO A 119 15.09 -26.78 -9.42
N GLU A 120 14.42 -27.93 -9.31
CA GLU A 120 13.50 -28.40 -10.36
C GLU A 120 12.33 -27.43 -10.58
N ASN A 121 11.85 -26.78 -9.51
CA ASN A 121 10.74 -25.83 -9.54
C ASN A 121 11.12 -24.51 -8.88
N SER A 122 10.83 -23.40 -9.55
CA SER A 122 11.06 -22.04 -9.03
C SER A 122 9.71 -21.32 -8.94
N VAL A 123 9.27 -20.96 -7.74
CA VAL A 123 7.97 -20.32 -7.50
C VAL A 123 8.15 -18.94 -6.86
N PRO A 124 8.13 -17.85 -7.64
CA PRO A 124 8.31 -16.49 -7.11
C PRO A 124 7.04 -16.00 -6.38
N ALA A 125 7.18 -14.93 -5.59
CA ALA A 125 6.02 -14.27 -5.00
C ALA A 125 5.17 -13.59 -6.09
N THR A 126 3.87 -13.49 -5.82
CA THR A 126 2.94 -12.77 -6.69
C THR A 126 2.15 -11.74 -5.92
N LEU A 127 1.74 -10.67 -6.59
CA LEU A 127 0.84 -9.64 -6.10
C LEU A 127 -0.40 -9.60 -6.99
N THR A 128 -1.58 -9.45 -6.41
CA THR A 128 -2.81 -9.27 -7.18
C THR A 128 -3.09 -7.78 -7.37
N LEU A 129 -3.30 -7.36 -8.61
CA LEU A 129 -3.67 -6.01 -9.00
C LEU A 129 -5.03 -5.98 -9.68
N PHE A 130 -5.78 -4.91 -9.42
CA PHE A 130 -7.02 -4.59 -10.10
C PHE A 130 -6.87 -3.30 -10.90
N ASP A 131 -7.28 -3.29 -12.17
CA ASP A 131 -7.53 -2.03 -12.89
C ASP A 131 -8.87 -1.47 -12.42
N ILE A 132 -8.85 -0.32 -11.76
CA ILE A 132 -10.06 0.35 -11.32
C ILE A 132 -10.32 1.49 -12.31
N ALA A 133 -11.52 1.50 -12.89
CA ALA A 133 -11.97 2.48 -13.88
C ALA A 133 -11.62 3.94 -13.50
N GLY A 134 -11.49 4.84 -14.48
CA GLY A 134 -11.13 6.23 -14.20
C GLY A 134 -12.08 6.94 -13.23
N LEU A 135 -11.53 7.62 -12.22
CA LEU A 135 -12.31 8.53 -11.38
C LEU A 135 -12.60 9.82 -12.15
N VAL A 136 -13.86 10.25 -12.08
CA VAL A 136 -14.30 11.59 -12.48
C VAL A 136 -14.73 12.33 -11.21
N LYS A 137 -14.52 13.64 -11.17
CA LYS A 137 -14.96 14.51 -10.09
C LYS A 137 -16.47 14.39 -9.86
N GLY A 138 -16.92 14.41 -8.60
CA GLY A 138 -18.31 14.21 -8.20
C GLY A 138 -18.69 12.75 -7.93
N ALA A 139 -17.72 11.84 -7.89
CA ALA A 139 -17.96 10.42 -7.65
C ALA A 139 -18.63 10.13 -6.30
N SER A 140 -18.28 10.88 -5.26
CA SER A 140 -18.84 10.79 -3.91
C SER A 140 -20.34 11.15 -3.87
N LYS A 141 -20.76 12.09 -4.72
CA LYS A 141 -22.13 12.63 -4.81
C LYS A 141 -23.06 11.77 -5.68
N GLY A 142 -22.54 10.69 -6.26
CA GLY A 142 -23.31 9.78 -7.11
C GLY A 142 -23.55 10.28 -8.52
N GLU A 143 -22.79 11.29 -8.98
CA GLU A 143 -22.79 11.69 -10.38
C GLU A 143 -22.00 10.65 -11.20
N GLY A 144 -22.65 10.08 -12.23
CA GLY A 144 -22.04 9.09 -13.12
C GLY A 144 -21.72 7.73 -12.48
N LEU A 145 -20.59 7.15 -12.88
CA LEU A 145 -20.11 5.81 -12.48
C LEU A 145 -19.34 5.78 -11.14
N GLY A 146 -19.27 6.90 -10.41
CA GLY A 146 -18.43 7.08 -9.24
C GLY A 146 -18.70 6.14 -8.06
N ASN A 147 -19.95 5.73 -7.83
CA ASN A 147 -20.25 4.79 -6.74
C ASN A 147 -19.70 3.37 -7.02
N ALA A 148 -19.68 2.93 -8.28
CA ALA A 148 -19.08 1.65 -8.67
C ALA A 148 -17.55 1.69 -8.49
N PHE A 149 -16.92 2.81 -8.86
CA PHE A 149 -15.50 3.06 -8.62
C PHE A 149 -15.12 2.93 -7.14
N LEU A 150 -15.85 3.61 -6.25
CA LEU A 150 -15.58 3.59 -4.81
C LEU A 150 -15.84 2.20 -4.19
N ALA A 151 -16.79 1.43 -4.73
CA ALA A 151 -17.01 0.04 -4.34
C ALA A 151 -15.81 -0.86 -4.71
N ASN A 152 -15.25 -0.67 -5.91
CA ASN A 152 -14.07 -1.41 -6.37
C ASN A 152 -12.82 -1.07 -5.52
N ILE A 153 -12.64 0.20 -5.14
CA ILE A 153 -11.58 0.59 -4.19
C ILE A 153 -11.77 -0.11 -2.84
N ARG A 154 -13.01 -0.26 -2.36
CA ARG A 154 -13.26 -0.94 -1.09
C ARG A 154 -12.80 -2.41 -1.11
N ALA A 155 -12.84 -3.07 -2.26
CA ALA A 155 -12.46 -4.46 -2.46
C ALA A 155 -10.94 -4.73 -2.51
N VAL A 156 -10.11 -3.69 -2.64
CA VAL A 156 -8.64 -3.80 -2.60
C VAL A 156 -8.09 -3.38 -1.24
N ASP A 157 -6.82 -3.67 -0.96
CA ASP A 157 -6.19 -3.39 0.33
C ASP A 157 -5.23 -2.18 0.29
N GLY A 158 -4.72 -1.82 -0.89
CA GLY A 158 -3.83 -0.67 -1.09
C GLY A 158 -4.04 -0.02 -2.46
N LEU A 159 -3.62 1.23 -2.58
CA LEU A 159 -3.82 2.04 -3.78
C LEU A 159 -2.51 2.21 -4.54
N PHE A 160 -2.58 2.07 -5.85
CA PHE A 160 -1.53 2.37 -6.79
C PHE A 160 -1.99 3.57 -7.63
N GLN A 161 -1.70 4.77 -7.13
CA GLN A 161 -2.31 6.00 -7.64
C GLN A 161 -1.45 6.61 -8.75
N VAL A 162 -1.94 6.51 -9.99
CA VAL A 162 -1.30 7.10 -11.16
C VAL A 162 -1.68 8.57 -11.28
N VAL A 163 -0.67 9.43 -11.41
CA VAL A 163 -0.80 10.86 -11.67
C VAL A 163 -0.05 11.22 -12.94
N ARG A 164 -0.67 12.02 -13.81
CA ARG A 164 -0.04 12.50 -15.04
C ARG A 164 0.99 13.58 -14.70
N ALA A 165 2.22 13.43 -15.20
CA ALA A 165 3.33 14.35 -15.00
C ALA A 165 4.12 14.55 -16.33
N PHE A 166 3.40 14.57 -17.45
CA PHE A 166 3.94 14.81 -18.79
C PHE A 166 2.97 15.63 -19.64
N ASP A 167 3.53 16.44 -20.53
CA ASP A 167 2.78 17.21 -21.52
C ASP A 167 2.68 16.41 -22.82
N ASP A 168 1.46 16.31 -23.37
CA ASP A 168 1.20 15.70 -24.68
C ASP A 168 -0.03 16.40 -25.29
N PRO A 169 0.12 17.06 -26.46
CA PRO A 169 -0.97 17.81 -27.10
C PRO A 169 -2.11 16.92 -27.61
N ASP A 170 -1.85 15.64 -27.86
CA ASP A 170 -2.84 14.70 -28.40
C ASP A 170 -3.70 14.07 -27.29
N ILE A 171 -3.29 14.19 -26.02
CA ILE A 171 -3.99 13.63 -24.87
C ILE A 171 -4.70 14.73 -24.09
N THR A 172 -6.04 14.75 -24.20
CA THR A 172 -6.89 15.68 -23.45
C THR A 172 -6.95 15.36 -21.96
N HIS A 173 -6.83 16.40 -21.13
CA HIS A 173 -6.99 16.30 -19.67
C HIS A 173 -8.43 16.62 -19.27
N ILE A 174 -9.01 15.84 -18.35
CA ILE A 174 -10.44 15.96 -17.99
C ILE A 174 -10.80 17.32 -17.34
N GLU A 175 -9.86 17.91 -16.62
CA GLU A 175 -10.01 19.26 -16.03
C GLU A 175 -9.50 20.39 -16.95
N GLY A 176 -9.18 20.09 -18.22
CA GLY A 176 -8.78 21.07 -19.25
C GLY A 176 -7.32 21.54 -19.20
N SER A 177 -6.64 21.42 -18.06
CA SER A 177 -5.19 21.68 -17.92
C SER A 177 -4.51 20.57 -17.13
N ILE A 178 -3.19 20.41 -17.31
CA ILE A 178 -2.39 19.44 -16.55
C ILE A 178 -1.94 20.13 -15.25
N ASP A 179 -2.41 19.60 -14.12
CA ASP A 179 -2.03 20.04 -12.77
C ASP A 179 -2.05 18.81 -11.84
N PRO A 180 -0.90 18.14 -11.67
CA PRO A 180 -0.80 16.91 -10.89
C PRO A 180 -1.22 17.09 -9.42
N THR A 181 -0.94 18.27 -8.85
CA THR A 181 -1.26 18.57 -7.45
C THR A 181 -2.77 18.71 -7.26
N ARG A 182 -3.45 19.40 -8.19
CA ARG A 182 -4.92 19.44 -8.22
C ARG A 182 -5.50 18.03 -8.39
N ASP A 183 -4.93 17.22 -9.27
CA ASP A 183 -5.46 15.88 -9.56
C ASP A 183 -5.34 14.94 -8.35
N LEU A 184 -4.23 15.01 -7.62
CA LEU A 184 -4.04 14.33 -6.33
C LEU A 184 -5.08 14.78 -5.31
N GLN A 185 -5.32 16.09 -5.19
CA GLN A 185 -6.33 16.65 -4.29
C GLN A 185 -7.74 16.18 -4.65
N ILE A 186 -8.10 16.13 -5.95
CA ILE A 186 -9.41 15.65 -6.39
C ILE A 186 -9.63 14.22 -5.91
N VAL A 187 -8.70 13.30 -6.22
CA VAL A 187 -8.83 11.90 -5.82
C VAL A 187 -8.91 11.77 -4.30
N THR A 188 -8.04 12.46 -3.56
CA THR A 188 -8.03 12.40 -2.09
C THR A 188 -9.32 12.94 -1.47
N HIS A 189 -9.85 14.07 -1.96
CA HIS A 189 -11.12 14.63 -1.48
C HIS A 189 -12.30 13.69 -1.72
N GLU A 190 -12.37 13.02 -2.87
CA GLU A 190 -13.47 12.08 -3.17
C GLU A 190 -13.45 10.88 -2.19
N LEU A 191 -12.27 10.37 -1.85
CA LEU A 191 -12.12 9.30 -0.86
C LEU A 191 -12.51 9.77 0.54
N LEU A 192 -12.07 10.97 0.94
CA LEU A 192 -12.38 11.59 2.23
C LEU A 192 -13.88 11.83 2.38
N GLU A 193 -14.52 12.46 1.40
CA GLU A 193 -15.96 12.73 1.43
C GLU A 193 -16.77 11.44 1.60
N LYS A 194 -16.35 10.36 0.94
CA LYS A 194 -17.03 9.08 1.07
C LYS A 194 -16.85 8.44 2.45
N ASP A 195 -15.65 8.53 3.01
CA ASP A 195 -15.39 8.04 4.36
C ASP A 195 -16.12 8.88 5.41
N VAL A 196 -16.23 10.20 5.26
CA VAL A 196 -17.03 11.06 6.15
C VAL A 196 -18.50 10.60 6.15
N GLU A 197 -19.08 10.39 4.96
CA GLU A 197 -20.45 9.87 4.85
C GLU A 197 -20.61 8.52 5.57
N PHE A 198 -19.63 7.63 5.41
CA PHE A 198 -19.66 6.31 6.02
C PHE A 198 -19.51 6.36 7.56
N VAL A 199 -18.57 7.15 8.06
CA VAL A 199 -18.31 7.31 9.49
C VAL A 199 -19.48 7.99 10.19
N LEU A 200 -20.17 8.94 9.56
CA LEU A 200 -21.40 9.54 10.11
C LEU A 200 -22.50 8.50 10.35
N ARG A 201 -22.69 7.56 9.43
CA ARG A 201 -23.67 6.45 9.60
C ARG A 201 -23.22 5.47 10.69
N ALA A 202 -21.92 5.19 10.78
CA ALA A 202 -21.36 4.36 11.84
C ALA A 202 -21.55 5.03 13.21
N LEU A 203 -21.32 6.33 13.30
CA LEU A 203 -21.56 7.14 14.51
C LEU A 203 -23.02 7.09 14.93
N GLU A 204 -23.96 7.33 14.01
CA GLU A 204 -25.40 7.27 14.31
C GLU A 204 -25.80 5.89 14.87
N THR A 205 -25.25 4.83 14.30
CA THR A 205 -25.48 3.45 14.76
C THR A 205 -24.93 3.24 16.17
N ALA A 206 -23.71 3.70 16.43
CA ALA A 206 -23.08 3.63 17.75
C ALA A 206 -23.87 4.43 18.81
N GLU A 207 -24.32 5.65 18.49
CA GLU A 207 -25.14 6.47 19.38
C GLU A 207 -26.47 5.80 19.75
N ARG A 208 -27.15 5.18 18.77
CA ARG A 208 -28.38 4.44 19.01
C ARG A 208 -28.13 3.23 19.92
N ALA A 209 -27.02 2.50 19.70
CA ALA A 209 -26.63 1.37 20.54
C ALA A 209 -26.32 1.81 21.98
N VAL A 210 -25.64 2.95 22.17
CA VAL A 210 -25.38 3.53 23.50
C VAL A 210 -26.69 3.89 24.21
N LYS A 211 -27.64 4.52 23.51
CA LYS A 211 -28.95 4.88 24.07
C LYS A 211 -29.75 3.64 24.49
N ALA A 212 -29.79 2.60 23.65
CA ALA A 212 -30.49 1.35 23.95
C ALA A 212 -29.89 0.60 25.15
N ALA A 213 -28.57 0.66 25.32
CA ALA A 213 -27.86 0.05 26.44
C ALA A 213 -27.95 0.86 27.75
N GLY A 214 -28.58 2.05 27.74
CA GLY A 214 -28.63 2.98 28.88
C GLY A 214 -29.26 2.43 30.17
N SER A 215 -30.06 1.37 30.08
CA SER A 215 -30.63 0.65 31.24
C SER A 215 -29.63 -0.28 31.94
N GLN A 216 -28.46 -0.53 31.33
CA GLN A 216 -27.41 -1.45 31.79
C GLN A 216 -26.13 -0.65 32.12
N LYS A 217 -26.22 0.29 33.07
CA LYS A 217 -25.21 1.33 33.37
C LYS A 217 -23.78 0.82 33.63
N ASN A 218 -23.59 -0.45 34.01
CA ASN A 218 -22.29 -1.07 34.30
C ASN A 218 -21.96 -2.29 33.42
N SER A 219 -22.62 -2.45 32.26
CA SER A 219 -22.31 -3.55 31.34
C SER A 219 -21.07 -3.25 30.51
N MET A 220 -20.18 -4.23 30.33
CA MET A 220 -19.05 -4.18 29.39
C MET A 220 -19.50 -3.72 27.98
N VAL A 221 -20.71 -4.11 27.58
CA VAL A 221 -21.30 -3.73 26.28
C VAL A 221 -21.45 -2.21 26.16
N LEU A 222 -21.89 -1.52 27.21
CA LEU A 222 -22.06 -0.06 27.17
C LEU A 222 -20.70 0.65 27.01
N THR A 223 -19.66 0.14 27.66
CA THR A 223 -18.29 0.67 27.55
C THR A 223 -17.75 0.52 26.13
N GLU A 224 -17.93 -0.65 25.52
CA GLU A 224 -17.52 -0.90 24.13
C GLU A 224 -18.25 0.02 23.15
N ARG A 225 -19.58 0.19 23.28
CA ARG A 225 -20.34 1.10 22.41
C ARG A 225 -19.93 2.57 22.55
N LYS A 226 -19.62 3.01 23.78
CA LYS A 226 -19.10 4.36 24.00
C LYS A 226 -17.71 4.54 23.41
N PHE A 227 -16.88 3.50 23.45
CA PHE A 227 -15.58 3.49 22.79
C PHE A 227 -15.75 3.63 21.27
N GLU A 228 -16.57 2.80 20.63
CA GLU A 228 -16.87 2.88 19.19
C GLU A 228 -17.35 4.29 18.79
N GLN A 229 -18.27 4.87 19.57
CA GLN A 229 -18.76 6.24 19.36
C GLN A 229 -17.61 7.26 19.41
N ALA A 230 -16.77 7.22 20.45
CA ALA A 230 -15.65 8.14 20.60
C ALA A 230 -14.62 8.01 19.48
N VAL A 231 -14.37 6.80 18.98
CA VAL A 231 -13.48 6.59 17.83
C VAL A 231 -14.09 7.16 16.55
N CYS A 232 -15.39 6.99 16.32
CA CYS A 232 -16.10 7.62 15.19
C CYS A 232 -16.01 9.15 15.25
N GLU A 233 -16.20 9.78 16.42
CA GLU A 233 -16.06 11.22 16.60
C GLU A 233 -14.63 11.69 16.30
N LYS A 234 -13.62 10.95 16.79
CA LYS A 234 -12.20 11.22 16.49
C LYS A 234 -11.87 11.07 15.01
N LEU A 235 -12.44 10.05 14.33
CA LEU A 235 -12.28 9.86 12.89
C LEU A 235 -12.84 11.04 12.09
N LEU A 236 -14.02 11.56 12.45
CA LEU A 236 -14.60 12.72 11.77
C LEU A 236 -13.71 13.97 11.93
N GLN A 237 -13.22 14.23 13.14
CA GLN A 237 -12.29 15.34 13.39
C GLN A 237 -10.99 15.19 12.57
N HIS A 238 -10.47 13.97 12.43
CA HIS A 238 -9.29 13.70 11.60
C HIS A 238 -9.57 13.93 10.12
N LEU A 239 -10.69 13.42 9.60
CA LEU A 239 -11.10 13.57 8.20
C LEU A 239 -11.33 15.04 7.81
N GLU A 240 -11.82 15.87 8.74
CA GLU A 240 -11.99 17.32 8.55
C GLU A 240 -10.66 18.06 8.29
N THR A 241 -9.52 17.49 8.69
CA THR A 241 -8.19 18.07 8.39
C THR A 241 -7.74 17.86 6.95
N GLY A 242 -8.51 17.11 6.14
CA GLY A 242 -8.12 16.75 4.78
C GLY A 242 -7.09 15.63 4.69
N LYS A 243 -6.75 14.97 5.80
CA LYS A 243 -5.73 13.91 5.85
C LYS A 243 -6.36 12.52 5.85
N LYS A 244 -5.72 11.59 5.14
CA LYS A 244 -6.11 10.18 5.12
C LYS A 244 -6.08 9.56 6.51
N VAL A 245 -7.02 8.66 6.81
CA VAL A 245 -7.04 7.90 8.08
C VAL A 245 -5.75 7.09 8.27
N TYR A 246 -5.12 6.61 7.19
CA TYR A 246 -3.85 5.88 7.25
C TYR A 246 -2.73 6.64 7.99
N HIS A 247 -2.74 7.97 7.88
CA HIS A 247 -1.71 8.86 8.45
C HIS A 247 -2.10 9.44 9.83
N GLY A 248 -3.20 8.95 10.42
CA GLY A 248 -3.63 9.36 11.76
C GLY A 248 -2.86 8.65 12.88
N ASP A 249 -2.90 9.24 14.08
CA ASP A 249 -2.35 8.61 15.27
C ASP A 249 -3.42 7.86 16.06
N TRP A 250 -3.35 6.53 15.95
CA TRP A 250 -4.34 5.61 16.48
C TRP A 250 -3.71 4.64 17.48
N THR A 251 -4.41 4.38 18.58
CA THR A 251 -4.06 3.29 19.50
C THR A 251 -4.39 1.92 18.91
N ASN A 252 -3.85 0.84 19.49
CA ASN A 252 -4.15 -0.51 19.03
C ASN A 252 -5.64 -0.87 19.09
N GLU A 253 -6.34 -0.40 20.13
CA GLU A 253 -7.78 -0.60 20.27
C GLU A 253 -8.54 0.16 19.19
N GLU A 254 -8.13 1.40 18.89
CA GLU A 254 -8.73 2.21 17.82
C GLU A 254 -8.52 1.55 16.46
N VAL A 255 -7.29 1.09 16.15
CA VAL A 255 -6.98 0.39 14.89
C VAL A 255 -7.84 -0.85 14.71
N ARG A 256 -8.06 -1.64 15.77
CA ARG A 256 -8.94 -2.83 15.70
C ARG A 256 -10.34 -2.45 15.26
N PHE A 257 -10.93 -1.39 15.83
CA PHE A 257 -12.24 -0.91 15.43
C PHE A 257 -12.23 -0.30 14.02
N ILE A 258 -11.26 0.56 13.69
CA ILE A 258 -11.14 1.19 12.36
C ILE A 258 -11.07 0.14 11.25
N ASN A 259 -10.35 -0.96 11.48
CA ASN A 259 -10.24 -2.05 10.51
C ASN A 259 -11.60 -2.71 10.19
N THR A 260 -12.58 -2.66 11.11
CA THR A 260 -13.94 -3.16 10.85
C THR A 260 -14.73 -2.28 9.89
N LEU A 261 -14.38 -0.99 9.80
CA LEU A 261 -15.08 -0.01 8.96
C LEU A 261 -14.66 -0.10 7.49
N THR A 262 -13.51 -0.71 7.18
CA THR A 262 -12.98 -0.85 5.81
C THR A 262 -12.90 0.47 5.04
N LEU A 263 -12.50 1.54 5.73
CA LEU A 263 -12.42 2.91 5.19
C LEU A 263 -11.46 2.99 3.99
N LEU A 264 -11.81 3.82 3.02
CA LEU A 264 -11.03 3.99 1.78
C LEU A 264 -9.69 4.67 2.06
N THR A 265 -9.70 5.71 2.90
CA THR A 265 -8.53 6.49 3.28
C THR A 265 -7.66 5.82 4.35
N ALA A 266 -8.10 4.68 4.90
CA ALA A 266 -7.25 3.82 5.74
C ALA A 266 -6.32 2.91 4.91
N LYS A 267 -6.43 2.92 3.58
CA LYS A 267 -5.59 2.12 2.69
C LYS A 267 -4.24 2.83 2.44
N PRO A 268 -3.10 2.12 2.51
CA PRO A 268 -1.81 2.66 2.11
C PRO A 268 -1.81 2.99 0.61
N THR A 269 -0.97 3.95 0.21
CA THR A 269 -0.85 4.37 -1.21
C THR A 269 0.60 4.37 -1.67
N ALA A 270 0.83 3.84 -2.87
CA ALA A 270 2.03 4.10 -3.65
C ALA A 270 1.63 4.98 -4.85
N TYR A 271 2.33 6.08 -5.04
CA TYR A 271 2.09 7.06 -6.09
C TYR A 271 2.98 6.78 -7.30
N ILE A 272 2.37 6.76 -8.48
CA ILE A 272 3.04 6.60 -9.77
C ILE A 272 2.95 7.92 -10.53
N ALA A 273 4.07 8.63 -10.63
CA ALA A 273 4.13 9.79 -11.50
C ALA A 273 4.48 9.32 -12.92
N ASN A 274 3.47 9.35 -13.80
CA ASN A 274 3.65 9.05 -15.20
C ASN A 274 4.34 10.23 -15.89
N VAL A 275 5.60 10.08 -16.30
CA VAL A 275 6.44 11.13 -16.88
C VAL A 275 6.77 10.85 -18.34
N SER A 276 7.33 11.84 -19.04
CA SER A 276 7.80 11.64 -20.41
C SER A 276 9.02 10.70 -20.45
N PHE A 277 9.34 10.17 -21.64
CA PHE A 277 10.52 9.33 -21.80
C PHE A 277 11.82 10.07 -21.48
N GLU A 278 11.95 11.33 -21.91
CA GLU A 278 13.16 12.12 -21.64
C GLU A 278 13.33 12.38 -20.13
N ASP A 279 12.24 12.76 -19.45
CA ASP A 279 12.25 12.93 -17.99
C ASP A 279 12.64 11.64 -17.25
N TYR A 280 12.12 10.49 -17.69
CA TYR A 280 12.43 9.20 -17.08
C TYR A 280 13.88 8.76 -17.35
N LYS A 281 14.37 8.98 -18.56
CA LYS A 281 15.76 8.73 -18.93
C LYS A 281 16.72 9.59 -18.08
N ASP A 282 16.41 10.87 -17.93
CA ASP A 282 17.19 11.79 -17.07
C ASP A 282 17.13 11.36 -15.59
N PHE A 283 15.96 10.90 -15.12
CA PHE A 283 15.80 10.35 -13.78
C PHE A 283 16.72 9.15 -13.52
N VAL A 284 16.79 8.21 -14.47
CA VAL A 284 17.68 7.07 -14.32
C VAL A 284 19.15 7.50 -14.40
N ALA A 285 19.51 8.33 -15.38
CA ALA A 285 20.88 8.83 -15.54
C ALA A 285 21.39 9.63 -14.33
N GLY A 286 20.49 10.38 -13.68
CA GLY A 286 20.75 11.14 -12.45
C GLY A 286 20.82 10.31 -11.17
N GLY A 287 20.76 8.97 -11.25
CA GLY A 287 20.81 8.08 -10.09
C GLY A 287 19.55 8.14 -9.22
N GLY A 288 18.37 8.33 -9.84
CA GLY A 288 17.09 8.39 -9.17
C GLY A 288 16.78 9.74 -8.51
N LYS A 289 17.47 10.80 -8.94
CA LYS A 289 17.17 12.18 -8.54
C LYS A 289 16.54 12.91 -9.71
N LEU A 290 15.36 13.48 -9.48
CA LEU A 290 14.72 14.41 -10.41
C LEU A 290 14.51 15.72 -9.67
N ASP A 291 15.46 16.64 -9.85
CA ASP A 291 15.33 18.02 -9.38
C ASP A 291 14.76 18.93 -10.50
N ASP A 292 14.79 18.49 -11.77
CA ASP A 292 14.47 19.32 -12.94
C ASP A 292 13.13 19.03 -13.66
N ASN A 293 12.37 17.99 -13.30
CA ASN A 293 11.03 17.82 -13.88
C ASN A 293 10.05 18.83 -13.29
N ARG A 294 9.34 19.53 -14.16
CA ARG A 294 8.38 20.60 -13.83
C ARG A 294 7.31 20.20 -12.80
N TYR A 295 6.95 18.92 -12.76
CA TYR A 295 5.80 18.40 -12.02
C TYR A 295 6.21 17.56 -10.80
N LEU A 296 7.35 16.87 -10.82
CA LEU A 296 7.72 15.95 -9.74
C LEU A 296 7.99 16.64 -8.40
N SER A 297 8.54 17.86 -8.42
CA SER A 297 8.76 18.64 -7.20
C SER A 297 7.44 18.95 -6.49
N SER A 298 6.45 19.45 -7.22
CA SER A 298 5.13 19.77 -6.65
C SER A 298 4.36 18.52 -6.19
N ILE A 299 4.52 17.39 -6.89
CA ILE A 299 3.95 16.10 -6.44
C ILE A 299 4.61 15.65 -5.13
N ARG A 300 5.94 15.71 -5.05
CA ARG A 300 6.70 15.31 -3.85
C ARG A 300 6.34 16.18 -2.63
N GLU A 301 6.28 17.50 -2.82
CA GLU A 301 5.87 18.44 -1.78
C GLU A 301 4.45 18.16 -1.30
N TRP A 302 3.52 17.92 -2.24
CA TRP A 302 2.15 17.57 -1.88
C TRP A 302 2.06 16.27 -1.09
N ILE A 303 2.81 15.22 -1.48
CA ILE A 303 2.85 13.94 -0.76
C ILE A 303 3.42 14.13 0.65
N GLU A 304 4.49 14.90 0.81
CA GLU A 304 5.08 15.14 2.14
C GLU A 304 4.09 15.84 3.09
N GLU A 305 3.31 16.79 2.58
CA GLU A 305 2.33 17.52 3.39
C GLU A 305 1.06 16.69 3.70
N ASN A 306 0.55 15.96 2.72
CA ASN A 306 -0.78 15.34 2.76
C ASN A 306 -0.76 13.83 3.00
N SER A 307 0.35 13.16 2.68
CA SER A 307 0.53 11.72 2.77
C SER A 307 1.96 11.32 3.13
N PRO A 308 2.48 11.81 4.28
CA PRO A 308 3.88 11.66 4.64
C PRO A 308 4.32 10.19 4.70
N GLY A 309 5.45 9.89 4.07
CA GLY A 309 6.02 8.54 4.03
C GLY A 309 5.42 7.60 2.97
N ASP A 310 4.37 8.01 2.25
CA ASP A 310 3.91 7.27 1.07
C ASP A 310 4.95 7.36 -0.06
N ILE A 311 5.07 6.29 -0.85
CA ILE A 311 6.17 6.12 -1.82
C ILE A 311 5.78 6.75 -3.16
N LEU A 312 6.69 7.51 -3.76
CA LEU A 312 6.56 8.05 -5.12
C LEU A 312 7.52 7.33 -6.07
N VAL A 313 7.02 6.80 -7.18
CA VAL A 313 7.82 6.16 -8.24
C VAL A 313 7.55 6.86 -9.57
N PRO A 314 8.55 7.50 -10.17
CA PRO A 314 8.47 7.97 -11.56
C PRO A 314 8.46 6.77 -12.51
N VAL A 315 7.55 6.78 -13.48
CA VAL A 315 7.41 5.74 -14.51
C VAL A 315 7.13 6.43 -15.83
N CYS A 316 7.76 6.01 -16.93
CA CYS A 316 7.30 6.38 -18.27
C CYS A 316 6.42 5.27 -18.81
N VAL A 317 5.09 5.42 -18.70
CA VAL A 317 4.15 4.35 -19.07
C VAL A 317 4.24 4.00 -20.55
N GLU A 318 4.45 5.00 -21.42
CA GLU A 318 4.65 4.79 -22.85
C GLU A 318 5.86 3.89 -23.13
N TYR A 319 6.97 4.12 -22.42
CA TYR A 319 8.18 3.30 -22.55
C TYR A 319 7.94 1.86 -22.08
N GLU A 320 7.25 1.66 -20.96
CA GLU A 320 6.94 0.31 -20.47
C GLU A 320 6.07 -0.49 -21.45
N VAL A 321 5.10 0.16 -22.10
CA VAL A 321 4.29 -0.48 -23.14
C VAL A 321 5.16 -0.87 -24.33
N ARG A 322 6.05 0.02 -24.80
CA ARG A 322 6.99 -0.30 -25.89
C ARG A 322 7.93 -1.45 -25.53
N LEU A 323 8.46 -1.49 -24.30
CA LEU A 323 9.30 -2.60 -23.81
C LEU A 323 8.55 -3.92 -23.87
N PHE A 324 7.27 -3.92 -23.47
CA PHE A 324 6.42 -5.10 -23.53
C PHE A 324 6.18 -5.56 -24.97
N GLU A 325 5.77 -4.65 -25.85
CA GLU A 325 5.50 -4.93 -27.27
C GLU A 325 6.73 -5.49 -27.99
N SER A 326 7.90 -4.89 -27.81
CA SER A 326 9.14 -5.38 -28.42
C SER A 326 9.57 -6.74 -27.87
N SER A 327 9.39 -6.97 -26.57
CA SER A 327 9.66 -8.28 -25.96
C SER A 327 8.75 -9.38 -26.52
N GLU A 328 7.50 -9.07 -26.88
CA GLU A 328 6.59 -10.02 -27.51
C GLU A 328 6.91 -10.26 -29.00
N ALA A 329 7.33 -9.20 -29.70
CA ALA A 329 7.73 -9.28 -31.10
C ALA A 329 9.08 -10.02 -31.30
N GLY A 330 9.84 -10.25 -30.22
CA GLY A 330 11.21 -10.76 -30.29
C GLY A 330 12.18 -9.76 -30.93
N GLU A 331 11.81 -8.48 -30.92
CA GLU A 331 12.61 -7.40 -31.47
C GLU A 331 13.54 -6.87 -30.40
N GLU A 332 14.83 -6.75 -30.75
CA GLU A 332 15.77 -6.03 -29.91
C GLU A 332 15.50 -4.54 -30.10
N LEU A 333 14.95 -3.89 -29.07
CA LEU A 333 14.78 -2.44 -29.05
C LEU A 333 16.12 -1.79 -29.39
N ASP A 334 16.11 -0.85 -30.34
CA ASP A 334 17.31 -0.14 -30.78
C ASP A 334 18.07 0.41 -29.55
N THR A 335 19.20 -0.22 -29.24
CA THR A 335 19.88 -0.24 -27.93
C THR A 335 20.63 1.06 -27.62
N ALA A 336 20.22 2.18 -28.23
CA ALA A 336 20.86 3.48 -28.04
C ALA A 336 20.65 4.08 -26.63
N SER A 337 19.79 3.50 -25.79
CA SER A 337 19.53 3.98 -24.43
C SER A 337 19.34 2.84 -23.42
N THR A 338 20.32 2.63 -22.56
CA THR A 338 20.38 1.70 -21.41
C THR A 338 19.42 2.09 -20.27
N VAL A 339 18.14 2.39 -20.57
CA VAL A 339 17.15 2.82 -19.58
C VAL A 339 16.38 1.58 -19.05
N PRO A 340 16.51 1.22 -17.77
CA PRO A 340 15.83 0.07 -17.17
C PRO A 340 14.33 0.32 -17.01
N SER A 341 13.56 -0.77 -16.99
CA SER A 341 12.13 -0.75 -16.68
C SER A 341 11.88 -0.30 -15.23
N ALA A 342 10.84 0.50 -15.02
CA ALA A 342 10.33 0.95 -13.74
C ALA A 342 9.28 0.00 -13.14
N ILE A 343 8.79 -1.01 -13.89
CA ILE A 343 7.70 -1.90 -13.45
C ILE A 343 8.09 -2.65 -12.17
N GLY A 344 9.31 -3.18 -12.09
CA GLY A 344 9.78 -3.88 -10.89
C GLY A 344 9.87 -2.98 -9.65
N PRO A 345 10.53 -1.80 -9.73
CA PRO A 345 10.49 -0.80 -8.68
C PRO A 345 9.06 -0.39 -8.27
N ALA A 346 8.14 -0.25 -9.22
CA ALA A 346 6.77 0.16 -8.96
C ALA A 346 5.95 -0.92 -8.23
N ILE A 347 6.06 -2.18 -8.63
CA ILE A 347 5.47 -3.33 -7.90
C ILE A 347 6.05 -3.42 -6.48
N SER A 348 7.36 -3.24 -6.35
CA SER A 348 8.06 -3.28 -5.06
C SER A 348 7.61 -2.15 -4.13
N ALA A 349 7.38 -0.95 -4.66
CA ALA A 349 6.83 0.17 -3.90
C ALA A 349 5.44 -0.13 -3.34
N LEU A 350 4.53 -0.66 -4.18
CA LEU A 350 3.19 -1.04 -3.72
C LEU A 350 3.24 -2.15 -2.67
N ARG A 351 4.09 -3.16 -2.88
CA ARG A 351 4.30 -4.24 -1.91
C ARG A 351 4.79 -3.72 -0.55
N LYS A 352 5.72 -2.76 -0.57
CA LYS A 352 6.20 -2.09 0.63
C LYS A 352 5.10 -1.27 1.31
N ALA A 353 4.28 -0.54 0.55
CA ALA A 353 3.14 0.20 1.08
C ALA A 353 2.11 -0.73 1.77
N LEU A 354 1.87 -1.91 1.20
CA LEU A 354 1.04 -2.97 1.79
C LEU A 354 1.65 -3.64 3.03
N ASN A 355 2.88 -3.28 3.42
CA ASN A 355 3.64 -3.90 4.51
C ASN A 355 3.81 -5.41 4.32
N LEU A 356 4.08 -5.84 3.09
CA LEU A 356 4.38 -7.24 2.77
C LEU A 356 5.89 -7.48 2.75
N ILE A 357 6.31 -8.63 3.27
CA ILE A 357 7.69 -9.13 3.27
C ILE A 357 7.73 -10.56 2.73
N SER A 358 8.92 -11.01 2.35
CA SER A 358 9.15 -12.37 1.86
C SER A 358 9.86 -13.22 2.91
N PHE A 359 9.54 -14.51 2.95
CA PHE A 359 10.45 -15.55 3.43
C PHE A 359 10.62 -16.60 2.35
N PHE A 360 11.67 -17.41 2.45
CA PHE A 360 12.03 -18.39 1.42
C PHE A 360 12.07 -19.81 1.99
N THR A 361 11.63 -20.77 1.17
CA THR A 361 11.93 -22.19 1.35
C THR A 361 12.77 -22.62 0.16
N GLY A 362 13.93 -23.25 0.39
CA GLY A 362 14.88 -23.61 -0.66
C GLY A 362 15.39 -25.04 -0.53
N SER A 363 15.38 -25.76 -1.65
CA SER A 363 15.94 -27.11 -1.81
C SER A 363 16.22 -27.38 -3.30
N PRO A 364 16.97 -28.44 -3.65
CA PRO A 364 17.13 -28.86 -5.05
C PRO A 364 15.81 -29.22 -5.76
N ARG A 365 14.73 -29.46 -5.02
CA ARG A 365 13.41 -29.77 -5.61
C ARG A 365 12.61 -28.50 -5.91
N GLU A 366 12.61 -27.56 -4.97
CA GLU A 366 11.85 -26.32 -5.08
C GLU A 366 12.56 -25.19 -4.33
N VAL A 367 12.65 -24.03 -4.98
CA VAL A 367 12.84 -22.73 -4.31
C VAL A 367 11.55 -21.95 -4.46
N ARG A 368 11.03 -21.46 -3.34
CA ARG A 368 9.78 -20.70 -3.30
C ARG A 368 9.88 -19.49 -2.41
N GLU A 369 9.35 -18.38 -2.92
CA GLU A 369 9.17 -17.14 -2.18
C GLU A 369 7.74 -17.04 -1.67
N TRP A 370 7.60 -16.86 -0.36
CA TRP A 370 6.32 -16.79 0.33
C TRP A 370 6.09 -15.36 0.83
N THR A 371 4.91 -14.82 0.56
CA THR A 371 4.53 -13.49 1.03
C THR A 371 3.80 -13.59 2.36
N ILE A 372 4.23 -12.77 3.32
CA ILE A 372 3.59 -12.57 4.62
C ILE A 372 3.50 -11.07 4.94
N ARG A 373 2.58 -10.69 5.82
CA ARG A 373 2.53 -9.35 6.36
C ARG A 373 3.68 -9.14 7.34
N ARG A 374 4.31 -7.97 7.30
CA ARG A 374 5.30 -7.56 8.29
C ARG A 374 4.70 -7.66 9.67
N GLY A 375 5.42 -8.28 10.59
CA GLY A 375 4.92 -8.53 11.93
C GLY A 375 4.38 -9.93 12.16
N SER A 376 4.23 -10.75 11.12
CA SER A 376 3.82 -12.15 11.26
C SER A 376 4.84 -12.97 12.04
N THR A 377 4.33 -13.82 12.91
CA THR A 377 5.09 -14.78 13.69
C THR A 377 5.45 -16.03 12.87
N ALA A 378 6.42 -16.81 13.33
CA ALA A 378 6.83 -18.04 12.68
C ALA A 378 5.69 -19.07 12.49
N PRO A 379 4.78 -19.29 13.47
CA PRO A 379 3.60 -20.13 13.24
C PRO A 379 2.66 -19.58 12.16
N GLU A 380 2.36 -18.28 12.17
CA GLU A 380 1.51 -17.65 11.14
C GLU A 380 2.12 -17.78 9.74
N ALA A 381 3.45 -17.62 9.63
CA ALA A 381 4.17 -17.82 8.37
C ALA A 381 4.13 -19.28 7.91
N ALA A 382 4.24 -20.25 8.83
CA ALA A 382 4.07 -21.67 8.52
C ALA A 382 2.65 -21.98 8.02
N GLY A 383 1.63 -21.29 8.57
CA GLY A 383 0.23 -21.39 8.15
C GLY A 383 -0.01 -20.99 6.68
N VAL A 384 0.80 -20.09 6.14
CA VAL A 384 0.75 -19.70 4.71
C VAL A 384 1.15 -20.86 3.79
N ILE A 385 2.05 -21.73 4.23
CA ILE A 385 2.40 -22.95 3.51
C ILE A 385 1.26 -23.96 3.64
N HIS A 386 0.83 -24.22 4.88
CA HIS A 386 -0.28 -25.12 5.16
C HIS A 386 -0.82 -24.89 6.57
N GLY A 387 -2.15 -24.84 6.74
CA GLY A 387 -2.78 -24.54 8.04
C GLY A 387 -2.44 -25.54 9.16
N ASP A 388 -2.08 -26.78 8.84
CA ASP A 388 -1.63 -27.74 9.85
C ASP A 388 -0.24 -27.43 10.41
N LEU A 389 0.65 -26.83 9.62
CA LEU A 389 1.99 -26.44 10.09
C LEU A 389 1.91 -25.36 11.17
N GLU A 390 0.93 -24.46 11.08
CA GLU A 390 0.64 -23.47 12.12
C GLU A 390 0.09 -24.14 13.38
N LYS A 391 -0.92 -25.01 13.23
CA LYS A 391 -1.57 -25.70 14.36
C LYS A 391 -0.62 -26.61 15.14
N THR A 392 0.25 -27.33 14.43
CA THR A 392 1.19 -28.29 15.04
C THR A 392 2.62 -27.76 15.10
N PHE A 393 2.82 -26.45 14.95
CA PHE A 393 4.13 -25.80 14.97
C PHE A 393 4.95 -26.18 16.20
N ILE A 394 6.20 -26.62 15.97
CA ILE A 394 7.19 -26.89 17.02
C ILE A 394 8.25 -25.79 17.02
N VAL A 395 8.93 -25.61 15.89
CA VAL A 395 10.07 -24.69 15.77
C VAL A 395 10.28 -24.32 14.30
N ALA A 396 10.75 -23.10 14.05
CA ALA A 396 11.28 -22.67 12.76
C ALA A 396 12.81 -22.71 12.78
N GLN A 397 13.43 -23.44 11.85
CA GLN A 397 14.87 -23.38 11.61
C GLN A 397 15.13 -22.26 10.61
N VAL A 398 15.58 -21.12 11.10
CA VAL A 398 15.78 -19.89 10.33
C VAL A 398 17.26 -19.69 10.05
N THR A 399 17.59 -19.47 8.78
CA THR A 399 18.91 -19.07 8.31
C THR A 399 18.76 -17.74 7.57
N LYS A 400 19.67 -16.78 7.81
CA LYS A 400 19.61 -15.49 7.13
C LYS A 400 20.03 -15.66 5.67
N PHE A 401 19.41 -14.89 4.78
CA PHE A 401 19.70 -14.93 3.34
C PHE A 401 21.19 -14.85 3.03
N ASP A 402 21.89 -13.86 3.61
CA ASP A 402 23.33 -13.67 3.37
C ASP A 402 24.18 -14.88 3.81
N ASP A 403 23.77 -15.58 4.88
CA ASP A 403 24.43 -16.81 5.32
C ASP A 403 24.16 -17.94 4.31
N VAL A 404 22.95 -18.07 3.77
CA VAL A 404 22.65 -19.05 2.72
C VAL A 404 23.50 -18.82 1.47
N ILE A 405 23.59 -17.57 1.01
CA ILE A 405 24.39 -17.22 -0.18
C ILE A 405 25.87 -17.49 0.05
N SER A 406 26.44 -17.01 1.17
CA SER A 406 27.87 -17.16 1.46
C SER A 406 28.29 -18.63 1.64
N HIS A 407 27.41 -19.47 2.18
CA HIS A 407 27.64 -20.91 2.31
C HIS A 407 27.14 -21.73 1.10
N LYS A 408 26.66 -21.07 0.03
CA LYS A 408 26.12 -21.71 -1.19
C LYS A 408 25.02 -22.75 -0.90
N GLY A 409 24.18 -22.48 0.10
CA GLY A 409 23.09 -23.37 0.49
C GLY A 409 23.52 -24.71 1.10
N ASP A 410 24.81 -24.93 1.39
CA ASP A 410 25.30 -26.19 1.97
C ASP A 410 24.90 -26.31 3.45
N GLU A 411 23.98 -27.23 3.74
CA GLU A 411 23.42 -27.41 5.08
C GLU A 411 24.48 -27.83 6.11
N ALA A 412 25.47 -28.63 5.72
CA ALA A 412 26.55 -29.06 6.61
C ALA A 412 27.43 -27.88 7.02
N SER A 413 27.80 -27.02 6.07
CA SER A 413 28.55 -25.79 6.30
C SER A 413 27.76 -24.79 7.16
N LEU A 414 26.47 -24.58 6.86
CA LEU A 414 25.59 -23.72 7.65
C LEU A 414 25.44 -24.20 9.10
N LYS A 415 25.29 -25.52 9.30
CA LYS A 415 25.15 -26.13 10.62
C LYS A 415 26.45 -26.06 11.42
N SER A 416 27.59 -26.40 10.81
CA SER A 416 28.90 -26.32 11.47
C SER A 416 29.31 -24.89 11.79
N GLY A 417 28.91 -23.92 10.97
CA GLY A 417 29.08 -22.49 11.21
C GLY A 417 28.08 -21.87 12.20
N GLY A 418 27.15 -22.65 12.76
CA GLY A 418 26.16 -22.16 13.72
C GLY A 418 25.17 -21.14 13.15
N LYS A 419 24.93 -21.16 11.83
CA LYS A 419 24.09 -20.18 11.12
C LYS A 419 22.59 -20.50 11.14
N ILE A 420 22.23 -21.72 11.55
CA ILE A 420 20.84 -22.17 11.66
C ILE A 420 20.33 -21.88 13.07
N ALA A 421 19.41 -20.93 13.20
CA ALA A 421 18.79 -20.57 14.46
C ALA A 421 17.45 -21.29 14.65
N ASN A 422 17.25 -21.91 15.81
CA ASN A 422 15.95 -22.45 16.21
C ASN A 422 15.09 -21.33 16.82
N LYS A 423 13.94 -21.06 16.21
CA LYS A 423 13.03 -19.98 16.59
C LYS A 423 11.68 -20.53 17.03
N GLY A 424 11.22 -20.09 18.20
CA GLY A 424 9.95 -20.50 18.80
C GLY A 424 8.75 -19.73 18.26
N LYS A 425 7.60 -19.89 18.91
CA LYS A 425 6.31 -19.32 18.48
C LYS A 425 6.28 -17.80 18.43
N ASP A 426 7.02 -17.14 19.33
CA ASP A 426 7.04 -15.67 19.44
C ASP A 426 8.03 -15.00 18.46
N TYR A 427 8.71 -15.78 17.61
CA TYR A 427 9.62 -15.21 16.62
C TYR A 427 8.83 -14.49 15.52
N GLU A 428 9.04 -13.20 15.41
CA GLU A 428 8.58 -12.40 14.26
C GLU A 428 9.52 -12.67 13.08
N MET A 429 8.95 -13.11 11.97
CA MET A 429 9.70 -13.38 10.75
C MET A 429 10.34 -12.09 10.22
N GLU A 430 11.59 -12.18 9.80
CA GLU A 430 12.29 -11.08 9.16
C GLU A 430 12.22 -11.24 7.63
N ASP A 431 12.28 -10.12 6.92
CA ASP A 431 12.30 -10.14 5.47
C ASP A 431 13.54 -10.89 4.97
N ALA A 432 13.35 -11.78 4.00
CA ALA A 432 14.32 -12.71 3.46
C ALA A 432 14.86 -13.79 4.41
N ASP A 433 14.14 -14.12 5.47
CA ASP A 433 14.45 -15.35 6.21
C ASP A 433 14.32 -16.59 5.30
N CYS A 434 15.34 -17.45 5.29
CA CYS A 434 15.27 -18.77 4.70
C CYS A 434 14.90 -19.77 5.81
N VAL A 435 13.78 -20.48 5.67
CA VAL A 435 13.18 -21.21 6.79
C VAL A 435 12.82 -22.65 6.46
N ILE A 436 13.04 -23.53 7.43
CA ILE A 436 12.48 -24.88 7.47
C ILE A 436 11.61 -24.99 8.72
N PHE A 437 10.30 -25.17 8.54
CA PHE A 437 9.38 -25.37 9.65
C PHE A 437 9.37 -26.83 10.10
N LYS A 438 9.41 -27.05 11.41
CA LYS A 438 9.18 -28.35 12.04
C LYS A 438 7.84 -28.30 12.76
N ALA A 439 6.99 -29.27 12.46
CA ALA A 439 5.66 -29.41 13.04
C ALA A 439 5.48 -30.85 13.53
N ALA A 440 4.63 -31.06 14.53
CA ALA A 440 4.32 -32.41 14.98
C ALA A 440 3.57 -33.15 13.87
N ASN A 441 3.89 -34.42 13.65
CA ASN A 441 3.15 -35.26 12.71
C ASN A 441 1.66 -35.16 13.05
N GLY A 442 0.88 -34.60 12.12
CA GLY A 442 -0.58 -34.68 12.21
C GLY A 442 -0.96 -36.14 12.35
N LYS A 443 -1.89 -36.47 13.26
CA LYS A 443 -2.50 -37.79 13.25
C LYS A 443 -3.07 -38.01 11.84
N LYS A 444 -2.56 -39.02 11.15
CA LYS A 444 -3.04 -39.47 9.84
C LYS A 444 -4.54 -39.71 9.83
#